data_AF-I9ZWI2-F1
#
_entry.id   AF-I9ZWI2-F1
#
_cell.length_a   1.000
_cell.length_b   1.000
_cell.length_c   1.000
_cell.angle_alpha   90.00
_cell.angle_beta   90.00
_cell.angle_gamma   90.00
#
_symmetry.space_group_name_H-M   'P 1'
#
loop_
_entity.id
_entity.type
_entity.pdbx_description
1 polymer ?
#
loop_
_entity_poly.entity_id
_entity_poly.type
_entity_poly.pdbx_seq_one_letter_code
_entity_poly.pdbx_strand_id
1 'polypeptide(L)'
;MLLDFSNLNEEPLKSQIKAEFFKDKKFLYSGDKIDFMLSYKHSNATLPILWGEAKRGDFDDLDKAFTQLLLTIGKHGFYKHHTPPYLCAFNAFKMEFIAFDDTITSFFYKSDIDFSITPSNHNTEGFKHALDAFKAMNKSHKSVFYFKTQSQECKEFIKNNLNFSHLLNKIQIDKNNFFTIYQKWLEIVKPTIDINWEVAKTKGILDADYYLADLLSDGDKTIIEKLHTILRSSHYKLNRGVNELGKMDFMEVGFTDSQQAHQEFWSVYERPPKREFQASILERRDLLVPSDVRERKGAFFTPKIWVEKSQEYLAKALGQDYQEDCIIWDCAGGTGNLLRGLLNKANLYLSTLDHNDVAIVKDLAAKNHLKLLENHVFQFDFLNDDFFSDKAPKSLQEILKDQEKRKKLIIYINPPYAEAGNKAKMSGTGEHKAKVARNNKVYETYKDLLGSGANELFAQFFMRIYKELNGCIMASFSKLKYLNSSNFKKFREIFKAKFLEGFMVPADSFDNVKGQFPIGFLVWDTATPPP
;
A
#
# COMPACT_ATOMS: atom_id res chain seq x y z
N MET A 1 43.22 -18.52 -6.39
CA MET A 1 42.82 -19.44 -7.47
C MET A 1 41.51 -18.94 -8.03
N LEU A 2 41.40 -18.78 -9.34
CA LEU A 2 40.12 -18.51 -10.00
C LEU A 2 39.22 -19.72 -9.73
N LEU A 3 38.01 -19.49 -9.22
CA LEU A 3 37.04 -20.57 -9.04
C LEU A 3 36.49 -20.95 -10.40
N ASP A 4 36.65 -22.22 -10.76
CA ASP A 4 36.11 -22.79 -11.99
C ASP A 4 35.25 -24.00 -11.64
N PHE A 5 33.96 -23.91 -11.99
CA PHE A 5 32.98 -24.96 -11.75
C PHE A 5 32.40 -25.51 -13.05
N SER A 6 32.98 -25.17 -14.22
CA SER A 6 32.43 -25.46 -15.55
C SER A 6 32.09 -26.95 -15.77
N ASN A 7 32.85 -27.84 -15.13
CA ASN A 7 32.73 -29.29 -15.30
C ASN A 7 31.80 -29.95 -14.28
N LEU A 8 31.20 -29.19 -13.36
CA LEU A 8 30.33 -29.74 -12.33
C LEU A 8 28.90 -29.95 -12.85
N ASN A 9 28.33 -31.11 -12.52
CA ASN A 9 26.89 -31.34 -12.60
C ASN A 9 26.18 -30.55 -11.49
N GLU A 10 24.85 -30.43 -11.58
CA GLU A 10 24.06 -29.56 -10.71
C GLU A 10 24.19 -29.88 -9.20
N GLU A 11 24.09 -31.16 -8.81
CA GLU A 11 24.25 -31.58 -7.40
C GLU A 11 25.67 -31.35 -6.83
N PRO A 12 26.76 -31.75 -7.51
CA PRO A 12 28.11 -31.35 -7.14
C PRO A 12 28.32 -29.84 -7.06
N LEU A 13 27.70 -29.08 -7.97
CA LEU A 13 27.75 -27.61 -7.98
C LEU A 13 27.10 -27.04 -6.71
N LYS A 14 25.89 -27.49 -6.34
CA LYS A 14 25.21 -27.06 -5.10
C LYS A 14 26.11 -27.30 -3.87
N SER A 15 26.69 -28.49 -3.77
CA SER A 15 27.60 -28.85 -2.67
C SER A 15 28.85 -27.97 -2.63
N GLN A 16 29.45 -27.68 -3.78
CA GLN A 16 30.65 -26.85 -3.89
C GLN A 16 30.35 -25.38 -3.57
N ILE A 17 29.22 -24.85 -4.04
CA ILE A 17 28.76 -23.50 -3.71
C ILE A 17 28.53 -23.35 -2.21
N LYS A 18 27.85 -24.32 -1.57
CA LYS A 18 27.70 -24.35 -0.12
C LYS A 18 29.06 -24.34 0.58
N ALA A 19 29.97 -25.21 0.15
CA ALA A 19 31.29 -25.34 0.75
C ALA A 19 32.16 -24.09 0.57
N GLU A 20 32.04 -23.36 -0.54
CA GLU A 20 32.92 -22.23 -0.84
C GLU A 20 32.39 -20.90 -0.29
N PHE A 21 31.09 -20.67 -0.37
CA PHE A 21 30.46 -19.39 -0.05
C PHE A 21 29.75 -19.38 1.31
N PHE A 22 29.33 -20.54 1.82
CA PHE A 22 28.53 -20.67 3.05
C PHE A 22 29.19 -21.61 4.07
N LYS A 23 30.46 -21.30 4.42
CA LYS A 23 31.33 -22.10 5.30
C LYS A 23 30.91 -22.14 6.77
N ASP A 24 30.08 -21.19 7.21
CA ASP A 24 29.67 -21.09 8.60
C ASP A 24 28.82 -22.31 9.00
N LYS A 25 29.22 -22.99 10.09
CA LYS A 25 28.57 -24.21 10.58
C LYS A 25 27.14 -23.97 11.09
N LYS A 26 26.76 -22.72 11.37
CA LYS A 26 25.38 -22.38 11.76
C LYS A 26 24.37 -22.60 10.65
N PHE A 27 24.82 -22.60 9.39
CA PHE A 27 23.96 -22.79 8.24
C PHE A 27 23.66 -24.28 8.04
N LEU A 28 22.38 -24.62 8.17
CA LEU A 28 21.81 -25.89 7.82
C LEU A 28 21.46 -25.87 6.33
N TYR A 29 22.08 -26.76 5.58
CA TYR A 29 21.84 -26.93 4.14
C TYR A 29 20.89 -28.09 3.89
N SER A 30 19.89 -27.86 3.05
CA SER A 30 18.98 -28.89 2.54
C SER A 30 18.62 -28.64 1.08
N GLY A 31 18.33 -29.70 0.34
CA GLY A 31 17.69 -29.65 -0.97
C GLY A 31 16.50 -30.62 -0.98
N ASP A 32 15.33 -30.15 -1.41
CA ASP A 32 14.14 -30.97 -1.67
C ASP A 32 13.34 -30.34 -2.81
N LYS A 33 12.21 -29.68 -2.52
CA LYS A 33 11.43 -28.96 -3.54
C LYS A 33 12.17 -27.76 -4.08
N ILE A 34 12.87 -27.05 -3.20
CA ILE A 34 13.83 -26.01 -3.57
C ILE A 34 15.21 -26.64 -3.60
N ASP A 35 15.93 -26.40 -4.68
CA ASP A 35 17.27 -26.96 -4.94
C ASP A 35 18.29 -26.63 -3.86
N PHE A 36 18.28 -25.38 -3.40
CA PHE A 36 19.30 -24.87 -2.50
C PHE A 36 18.65 -24.10 -1.35
N MET A 37 18.49 -24.73 -0.19
CA MET A 37 17.96 -24.07 1.01
C MET A 37 19.04 -23.97 2.07
N LEU A 38 19.25 -22.74 2.56
CA LEU A 38 20.01 -22.46 3.76
C LEU A 38 19.08 -21.94 4.84
N SER A 39 19.25 -22.48 6.04
CA SER A 39 18.53 -22.06 7.24
C SER A 39 19.45 -22.05 8.45
N TYR A 40 18.99 -21.51 9.58
CA TYR A 40 19.69 -21.56 10.85
C TYR A 40 18.71 -21.82 11.99
N LYS A 41 19.24 -22.33 13.11
CA LYS A 41 18.46 -22.47 14.34
C LYS A 41 18.41 -21.14 15.08
N HIS A 42 17.22 -20.56 15.14
CA HIS A 42 16.86 -19.47 16.05
C HIS A 42 16.30 -20.06 17.35
N SER A 43 16.22 -19.26 18.43
CA SER A 43 15.84 -19.71 19.78
C SER A 43 14.56 -20.55 19.79
N ASN A 44 13.56 -20.18 19.00
CA ASN A 44 12.23 -20.81 18.98
C ASN A 44 11.82 -21.37 17.61
N ALA A 45 12.68 -21.29 16.58
CA ALA A 45 12.34 -21.72 15.22
C ALA A 45 13.57 -22.00 14.35
N THR A 46 13.40 -22.75 13.27
CA THR A 46 14.39 -22.81 12.18
C THR A 46 14.00 -21.76 11.14
N LEU A 47 14.86 -20.78 10.91
CA LEU A 47 14.57 -19.66 10.01
C LEU A 47 15.36 -19.79 8.71
N PRO A 48 14.72 -19.61 7.54
CA PRO A 48 15.42 -19.63 6.25
C PRO A 48 16.27 -18.37 6.06
N ILE A 49 17.39 -18.53 5.35
CA ILE A 49 18.36 -17.46 5.03
C ILE A 49 18.50 -17.28 3.53
N LEU A 50 18.43 -18.38 2.78
CA LEU A 50 18.54 -18.35 1.34
C LEU A 50 17.76 -19.50 0.75
N TRP A 51 16.96 -19.20 -0.26
CA TRP A 51 16.38 -20.20 -1.14
C TRP A 51 16.90 -19.97 -2.55
N GLY A 52 17.26 -21.03 -3.25
CA GLY A 52 17.85 -20.90 -4.57
C GLY A 52 17.52 -22.03 -5.51
N GLU A 53 17.66 -21.71 -6.80
CA GLU A 53 17.58 -22.63 -7.92
C GLU A 53 18.95 -22.74 -8.59
N ALA A 54 19.44 -23.97 -8.77
CA ALA A 54 20.72 -24.21 -9.39
C ALA A 54 20.53 -24.65 -10.84
N LYS A 55 21.46 -24.30 -11.72
CA LYS A 55 21.46 -24.79 -13.10
C LYS A 55 22.83 -25.31 -13.49
N ARG A 56 22.85 -26.38 -14.28
CA ARG A 56 24.08 -26.98 -14.79
C ARG A 56 24.72 -26.12 -15.89
N GLY A 57 26.06 -26.07 -15.89
CA GLY A 57 26.84 -25.54 -17.01
C GLY A 57 26.61 -24.05 -17.25
N ASP A 58 26.60 -23.65 -18.52
CA ASP A 58 26.36 -22.27 -18.95
C ASP A 58 24.86 -22.07 -19.25
N PHE A 59 24.03 -22.21 -18.22
CA PHE A 59 22.62 -21.90 -18.40
C PHE A 59 22.46 -20.38 -18.51
N ASP A 60 22.12 -19.92 -19.71
CA ASP A 60 22.22 -18.51 -20.09
C ASP A 60 21.20 -17.60 -19.38
N ASP A 61 20.00 -18.10 -19.09
CA ASP A 61 18.86 -17.29 -18.63
C ASP A 61 18.47 -17.59 -17.18
N LEU A 62 19.26 -17.07 -16.22
CA LEU A 62 18.96 -17.21 -14.79
C LEU A 62 17.62 -16.58 -14.38
N ASP A 63 16.98 -15.76 -15.22
CA ASP A 63 15.61 -15.30 -14.95
C ASP A 63 14.63 -16.46 -15.00
N LYS A 64 14.83 -17.43 -15.90
CA LYS A 64 14.03 -18.68 -15.89
C LYS A 64 14.26 -19.49 -14.62
N ALA A 65 15.48 -19.48 -14.08
CA ALA A 65 15.77 -20.16 -12.82
C ALA A 65 15.05 -19.46 -11.65
N PHE A 66 15.07 -18.14 -11.59
CA PHE A 66 14.27 -17.38 -10.61
C PHE A 66 12.77 -17.60 -10.78
N THR A 67 12.24 -17.57 -12.01
CA THR A 67 10.82 -17.85 -12.26
C THR A 67 10.44 -19.25 -11.81
N GLN A 68 11.28 -20.25 -12.09
CA GLN A 68 11.08 -21.61 -11.60
C GLN A 68 11.06 -21.64 -10.06
N LEU A 69 12.02 -20.98 -9.40
CA LEU A 69 12.07 -20.87 -7.95
C LEU A 69 10.78 -20.25 -7.36
N LEU A 70 10.32 -19.14 -7.94
CA LEU A 70 9.08 -18.47 -7.51
C LEU A 70 7.86 -19.36 -7.72
N LEU A 71 7.76 -20.04 -8.86
CA LEU A 71 6.66 -20.99 -9.10
C LEU A 71 6.68 -22.15 -8.09
N THR A 72 7.85 -22.69 -7.77
CA THR A 72 8.03 -23.72 -6.73
C THR A 72 7.60 -23.21 -5.35
N ILE A 73 8.04 -22.01 -4.96
CA ILE A 73 7.67 -21.38 -3.68
C ILE A 73 6.15 -21.21 -3.60
N GLY A 74 5.52 -20.69 -4.65
CA GLY A 74 4.08 -20.49 -4.70
C GLY A 74 3.30 -21.80 -4.68
N LYS A 75 3.72 -22.80 -5.47
CA LYS A 75 3.10 -24.14 -5.54
C LYS A 75 3.04 -24.84 -4.19
N HIS A 76 4.10 -24.69 -3.38
CA HIS A 76 4.21 -25.32 -2.06
C HIS A 76 3.82 -24.40 -0.90
N GLY A 77 3.41 -23.16 -1.18
CA GLY A 77 2.97 -22.22 -0.14
C GLY A 77 4.07 -21.76 0.81
N PHE A 78 5.35 -21.90 0.45
CA PHE A 78 6.47 -21.57 1.36
C PHE A 78 6.50 -20.09 1.78
N TYR A 79 5.94 -19.21 0.95
CA TYR A 79 5.85 -17.77 1.22
C TYR A 79 4.93 -17.40 2.41
N LYS A 80 4.08 -18.33 2.87
CA LYS A 80 3.13 -18.10 3.97
C LYS A 80 3.75 -18.18 5.37
N HIS A 81 4.99 -18.67 5.45
CA HIS A 81 5.73 -18.84 6.71
C HIS A 81 6.92 -17.88 6.76
N HIS A 82 7.91 -18.14 7.63
CA HIS A 82 9.18 -17.43 7.59
C HIS A 82 9.84 -17.59 6.20
N THR A 83 10.30 -16.49 5.61
CA THR A 83 10.93 -16.43 4.28
C THR A 83 12.35 -15.89 4.41
N PRO A 84 13.28 -16.28 3.52
CA PRO A 84 14.65 -15.79 3.58
C PRO A 84 14.70 -14.30 3.20
N PRO A 85 15.72 -13.54 3.65
CA PRO A 85 15.93 -12.17 3.20
C PRO A 85 16.27 -12.07 1.70
N TYR A 86 16.83 -13.13 1.11
CA TYR A 86 17.18 -13.18 -0.30
C TYR A 86 16.79 -14.52 -0.94
N LEU A 87 16.57 -14.46 -2.26
CA LEU A 87 16.57 -15.61 -3.15
C LEU A 87 17.85 -15.59 -4.00
N CYS A 88 18.30 -16.75 -4.49
CA CYS A 88 19.38 -16.81 -5.47
C CYS A 88 19.08 -17.73 -6.65
N ALA A 89 19.76 -17.46 -7.76
CA ALA A 89 19.88 -18.39 -8.87
C ALA A 89 21.35 -18.46 -9.28
N PHE A 90 21.88 -19.64 -9.56
CA PHE A 90 23.28 -19.78 -9.93
C PHE A 90 23.52 -20.90 -10.92
N ASN A 91 24.56 -20.73 -11.73
CA ASN A 91 25.08 -21.75 -12.63
C ASN A 91 26.58 -21.99 -12.35
N ALA A 92 27.32 -22.60 -13.27
CA ALA A 92 28.75 -22.86 -13.06
C ALA A 92 29.64 -21.60 -13.05
N PHE A 93 29.14 -20.47 -13.55
CA PHE A 93 29.94 -19.27 -13.83
C PHE A 93 29.59 -18.07 -12.94
N LYS A 94 28.33 -17.96 -12.53
CA LYS A 94 27.83 -16.82 -11.75
C LYS A 94 26.74 -17.22 -10.77
N MET A 95 26.55 -16.36 -9.77
CA MET A 95 25.44 -16.37 -8.84
C MET A 95 24.77 -15.00 -8.82
N GLU A 96 23.44 -15.02 -8.84
CA GLU A 96 22.61 -13.83 -8.79
C GLU A 96 21.74 -13.86 -7.52
N PHE A 97 21.56 -12.70 -6.89
CA PHE A 97 20.73 -12.53 -5.71
C PHE A 97 19.64 -11.48 -5.92
N ILE A 98 18.48 -11.73 -5.34
CA ILE A 98 17.34 -10.80 -5.29
C ILE A 98 16.79 -10.77 -3.87
N ALA A 99 16.44 -9.58 -3.37
CA ALA A 99 15.84 -9.46 -2.05
C ALA A 99 14.43 -10.09 -2.06
N PHE A 100 14.06 -10.80 -0.99
CA PHE A 100 12.68 -11.22 -0.77
C PHE A 100 11.92 -10.07 -0.09
N ASP A 101 11.57 -9.07 -0.88
CA ASP A 101 10.88 -7.87 -0.44
C ASP A 101 9.39 -7.89 -0.82
N ASP A 102 8.69 -6.80 -0.56
CA ASP A 102 7.28 -6.62 -0.86
C ASP A 102 6.98 -6.75 -2.36
N THR A 103 7.96 -6.47 -3.24
CA THR A 103 7.84 -6.70 -4.69
C THR A 103 7.77 -8.19 -4.98
N ILE A 104 8.70 -8.98 -4.45
CA ILE A 104 8.69 -10.44 -4.59
C ILE A 104 7.47 -11.04 -3.92
N THR A 105 7.09 -10.57 -2.72
CA THR A 105 5.87 -11.02 -2.05
C THR A 105 4.64 -10.78 -2.93
N SER A 106 4.53 -9.62 -3.58
CA SER A 106 3.38 -9.31 -4.46
C SER A 106 3.20 -10.30 -5.61
N PHE A 107 4.28 -10.96 -6.06
CA PHE A 107 4.22 -12.00 -7.10
C PHE A 107 3.31 -13.16 -6.67
N PHE A 108 3.35 -13.58 -5.41
CA PHE A 108 2.57 -14.72 -4.90
C PHE A 108 1.07 -14.42 -4.73
N TYR A 109 0.68 -13.15 -4.78
CA TYR A 109 -0.71 -12.72 -4.64
C TYR A 109 -1.33 -12.25 -5.96
N LYS A 110 -0.63 -12.44 -7.08
CA LYS A 110 -1.17 -12.18 -8.42
C LYS A 110 -2.16 -13.27 -8.82
N SER A 111 -3.39 -12.86 -9.10
CA SER A 111 -4.48 -13.77 -9.50
C SER A 111 -4.29 -14.42 -10.88
N ASP A 112 -3.44 -13.83 -11.72
CA ASP A 112 -3.15 -14.25 -13.08
C ASP A 112 -1.92 -15.16 -13.20
N ILE A 113 -1.27 -15.50 -12.08
CA ILE A 113 -0.16 -16.47 -12.03
C ILE A 113 -0.71 -17.83 -11.61
N ASP A 114 -0.56 -18.84 -12.47
CA ASP A 114 -0.92 -20.21 -12.17
C ASP A 114 0.24 -20.96 -11.50
N PHE A 115 0.15 -21.17 -10.20
CA PHE A 115 1.13 -21.92 -9.41
C PHE A 115 0.96 -23.45 -9.49
N SER A 116 -0.10 -23.96 -10.15
CA SER A 116 -0.34 -25.39 -10.28
C SER A 116 0.56 -26.05 -11.34
N ILE A 117 1.07 -25.26 -12.29
CA ILE A 117 1.94 -25.72 -13.38
C ILE A 117 3.21 -26.40 -12.86
N THR A 118 3.88 -27.16 -13.73
CA THR A 118 5.20 -27.74 -13.44
C THR A 118 6.26 -26.64 -13.52
N PRO A 119 6.92 -26.25 -12.40
CA PRO A 119 7.83 -25.10 -12.39
C PRO A 119 9.01 -25.22 -13.37
N SER A 120 9.49 -26.43 -13.63
CA SER A 120 10.62 -26.70 -14.53
C SER A 120 10.27 -26.72 -16.02
N ASN A 121 8.99 -26.64 -16.40
CA ASN A 121 8.58 -26.65 -17.80
C ASN A 121 8.51 -25.22 -18.38
N HIS A 122 9.64 -24.76 -18.92
CA HIS A 122 9.82 -23.40 -19.43
C HIS A 122 9.02 -23.08 -20.72
N ASN A 123 8.41 -24.09 -21.35
CA ASN A 123 7.75 -23.94 -22.64
C ASN A 123 6.26 -23.59 -22.53
N THR A 124 5.67 -23.75 -21.35
CA THR A 124 4.24 -23.48 -21.13
C THR A 124 3.93 -21.98 -21.21
N GLU A 125 2.72 -21.63 -21.64
CA GLU A 125 2.25 -20.24 -21.63
C GLU A 125 2.23 -19.66 -20.21
N GLY A 126 1.81 -20.46 -19.22
CA GLY A 126 1.83 -20.06 -17.81
C GLY A 126 3.24 -19.71 -17.31
N PHE A 127 4.26 -20.49 -17.68
CA PHE A 127 5.64 -20.17 -17.32
C PHE A 127 6.12 -18.88 -18.02
N LYS A 128 5.84 -18.71 -19.30
CA LYS A 128 6.22 -17.49 -20.05
C LYS A 128 5.57 -16.24 -19.43
N HIS A 129 4.29 -16.33 -19.07
CA HIS A 129 3.57 -15.26 -18.37
C HIS A 129 4.21 -14.94 -17.00
N ALA A 130 4.55 -15.97 -16.23
CA ALA A 130 5.26 -15.81 -14.96
C ALA A 130 6.67 -15.20 -15.13
N LEU A 131 7.38 -15.55 -16.21
CA LEU A 131 8.68 -14.99 -16.56
C LEU A 131 8.57 -13.51 -16.92
N ASP A 132 7.59 -13.13 -17.74
CA ASP A 132 7.35 -11.74 -18.12
C ASP A 132 6.96 -10.90 -16.90
N ALA A 133 6.12 -11.45 -16.01
CA ALA A 133 5.78 -10.82 -14.73
C ALA A 133 7.02 -10.61 -13.85
N PHE A 134 7.87 -11.63 -13.69
CA PHE A 134 9.12 -11.52 -12.93
C PHE A 134 10.08 -10.49 -13.54
N LYS A 135 10.27 -10.52 -14.86
CA LYS A 135 11.13 -9.57 -15.58
C LYS A 135 10.63 -8.14 -15.46
N ALA A 136 9.31 -7.92 -15.50
CA ALA A 136 8.73 -6.59 -15.31
C ALA A 136 9.01 -6.03 -13.90
N MET A 137 9.00 -6.87 -12.87
CA MET A 137 9.27 -6.47 -11.49
C MET A 137 10.74 -6.20 -11.20
N ASN A 138 11.64 -6.95 -11.82
CA ASN A 138 13.02 -7.06 -11.35
C ASN A 138 14.06 -6.42 -12.30
N LYS A 139 13.64 -5.42 -13.09
CA LYS A 139 14.49 -4.76 -14.10
C LYS A 139 15.70 -4.00 -13.54
N SER A 140 15.79 -3.75 -12.22
CA SER A 140 16.82 -2.88 -11.63
C SER A 140 17.42 -3.32 -10.27
N HIS A 141 17.12 -4.52 -9.76
CA HIS A 141 17.43 -4.88 -8.35
C HIS A 141 18.20 -6.20 -8.16
N LYS A 142 18.88 -6.71 -9.19
CA LYS A 142 19.69 -7.95 -9.09
C LYS A 142 21.15 -7.65 -8.74
N SER A 143 21.68 -8.39 -7.77
CA SER A 143 23.12 -8.42 -7.51
C SER A 143 23.73 -9.62 -8.24
N VAL A 144 24.63 -9.38 -9.19
CA VAL A 144 25.24 -10.42 -10.04
C VAL A 144 26.73 -10.54 -9.71
N PHE A 145 27.19 -11.76 -9.48
CA PHE A 145 28.59 -12.05 -9.18
C PHE A 145 29.11 -13.19 -10.05
N TYR A 146 30.10 -12.89 -10.89
CA TYR A 146 30.82 -13.90 -11.66
C TYR A 146 31.91 -14.54 -10.80
N PHE A 147 31.92 -15.87 -10.64
CA PHE A 147 32.85 -16.54 -9.72
C PHE A 147 34.31 -16.36 -10.08
N LYS A 148 34.61 -16.27 -11.39
CA LYS A 148 35.98 -16.09 -11.87
C LYS A 148 36.56 -14.75 -11.44
N THR A 149 35.79 -13.67 -11.49
CA THR A 149 36.29 -12.31 -11.29
C THR A 149 35.83 -11.67 -9.98
N GLN A 150 34.68 -12.08 -9.44
CA GLN A 150 33.98 -11.41 -8.34
C GLN A 150 33.68 -12.35 -7.15
N SER A 151 34.49 -13.39 -6.95
CA SER A 151 34.27 -14.35 -5.87
C SER A 151 34.41 -13.74 -4.47
N GLN A 152 35.27 -12.73 -4.30
CA GLN A 152 35.43 -12.07 -3.00
C GLN A 152 34.28 -11.12 -2.72
N GLU A 153 33.84 -10.37 -3.71
CA GLU A 153 32.69 -9.48 -3.66
C GLU A 153 31.40 -10.27 -3.36
N CYS A 154 31.26 -11.47 -3.93
CA CYS A 154 30.17 -12.38 -3.59
C CYS A 154 30.25 -12.82 -2.11
N LYS A 155 31.44 -13.17 -1.61
CA LYS A 155 31.63 -13.54 -0.19
C LYS A 155 31.35 -12.37 0.75
N GLU A 156 31.74 -11.16 0.36
CA GLU A 156 31.46 -9.93 1.11
C GLU A 156 29.96 -9.61 1.11
N PHE A 157 29.29 -9.75 -0.03
CA PHE A 157 27.84 -9.62 -0.13
C PHE A 157 27.13 -10.60 0.81
N ILE A 158 27.49 -11.88 0.73
CA ILE A 158 26.95 -12.92 1.61
C ILE A 158 27.26 -12.57 3.07
N LYS A 159 28.48 -12.12 3.38
CA LYS A 159 28.85 -11.74 4.74
C LYS A 159 27.99 -10.61 5.28
N ASN A 160 27.80 -9.57 4.47
CA ASN A 160 27.12 -8.33 4.87
C ASN A 160 25.59 -8.43 4.82
N ASN A 161 25.02 -9.40 4.10
CA ASN A 161 23.57 -9.50 3.87
C ASN A 161 22.95 -10.81 4.39
N LEU A 162 23.72 -11.89 4.48
CA LEU A 162 23.23 -13.23 4.87
C LEU A 162 23.96 -13.80 6.09
N ASN A 163 25.23 -13.45 6.29
CA ASN A 163 26.10 -14.02 7.32
C ASN A 163 26.23 -13.07 8.51
N PHE A 164 25.09 -12.81 9.14
CA PHE A 164 25.04 -11.81 10.19
C PHE A 164 25.43 -12.39 11.56
N SER A 165 26.35 -11.71 12.24
CA SER A 165 26.45 -11.65 13.70
C SER A 165 25.12 -11.19 14.38
N HIS A 166 24.15 -10.74 13.59
CA HIS A 166 22.80 -10.31 13.95
C HIS A 166 21.75 -11.44 13.93
N LEU A 167 22.12 -12.70 13.68
CA LEU A 167 21.17 -13.84 13.75
C LEU A 167 20.66 -14.14 15.17
N LEU A 168 21.24 -13.48 16.19
CA LEU A 168 20.75 -13.43 17.58
C LEU A 168 19.81 -12.23 17.84
N ASN A 169 19.69 -11.30 16.88
CA ASN A 169 18.86 -10.11 16.99
C ASN A 169 17.62 -10.25 16.11
N LYS A 170 16.54 -9.55 16.47
CA LYS A 170 15.30 -9.57 15.70
C LYS A 170 15.47 -8.92 14.32
N ILE A 171 14.75 -9.44 13.33
CA ILE A 171 14.67 -8.93 11.96
C ILE A 171 14.12 -7.50 11.99
N GLN A 172 14.87 -6.55 11.41
CA GLN A 172 14.43 -5.16 11.33
C GLN A 172 13.26 -5.02 10.34
N ILE A 173 12.25 -4.26 10.73
CA ILE A 173 11.12 -3.94 9.87
C ILE A 173 11.39 -2.61 9.15
N ASP A 174 11.21 -2.59 7.84
CA ASP A 174 11.44 -1.42 6.99
C ASP A 174 10.37 -1.30 5.88
N LYS A 175 10.56 -0.31 5.00
CA LYS A 175 9.65 -0.01 3.88
C LYS A 175 9.52 -1.12 2.83
N ASN A 176 10.40 -2.12 2.85
CA ASN A 176 10.49 -3.17 1.84
C ASN A 176 9.97 -4.52 2.35
N ASN A 177 9.75 -4.70 3.66
CA ASN A 177 9.31 -5.99 4.19
C ASN A 177 8.05 -5.93 5.06
N PHE A 178 7.51 -4.73 5.35
CA PHE A 178 6.36 -4.61 6.25
C PHE A 178 5.10 -5.28 5.69
N PHE A 179 4.85 -5.22 4.37
CA PHE A 179 3.72 -5.91 3.76
C PHE A 179 3.92 -7.42 3.79
N THR A 180 5.14 -7.88 3.54
CA THR A 180 5.53 -9.29 3.67
C THR A 180 5.29 -9.84 5.08
N ILE A 181 5.60 -9.05 6.12
CA ILE A 181 5.36 -9.43 7.52
C ILE A 181 3.87 -9.45 7.82
N TYR A 182 3.10 -8.49 7.32
CA TYR A 182 1.64 -8.48 7.45
C TYR A 182 1.00 -9.75 6.87
N GLN A 183 1.43 -10.20 5.69
CA GLN A 183 0.92 -11.44 5.09
C GLN A 183 1.15 -12.67 5.98
N LYS A 184 2.31 -12.75 6.64
CA LYS A 184 2.60 -13.84 7.58
C LYS A 184 1.80 -13.71 8.88
N TRP A 185 1.60 -12.49 9.36
CA TRP A 185 0.77 -12.21 10.53
C TRP A 185 -0.68 -12.64 10.31
N LEU A 186 -1.22 -12.50 9.09
CA LEU A 186 -2.56 -12.98 8.72
C LEU A 186 -2.71 -14.50 8.86
N GLU A 187 -1.64 -15.26 8.63
CA GLU A 187 -1.67 -16.72 8.70
C GLU A 187 -1.38 -17.23 10.12
N ILE A 188 -0.56 -16.53 10.89
CA ILE A 188 -0.04 -17.00 12.18
C ILE A 188 -0.81 -16.41 13.36
N VAL A 189 -1.00 -15.08 13.38
CA VAL A 189 -1.53 -14.36 14.56
C VAL A 189 -3.03 -14.09 14.42
N LYS A 190 -3.48 -13.61 13.26
CA LYS A 190 -4.90 -13.29 13.04
C LYS A 190 -5.88 -14.41 13.43
N PRO A 191 -5.60 -15.70 13.16
CA PRO A 191 -6.52 -16.79 13.52
C PRO A 191 -6.68 -17.00 15.04
N THR A 192 -5.73 -16.52 15.85
CA THR A 192 -5.78 -16.66 17.32
C THR A 192 -6.41 -15.47 18.02
N ILE A 193 -6.74 -14.39 17.30
CA ILE A 193 -7.47 -13.25 17.86
C ILE A 193 -8.92 -13.64 18.08
N ASP A 194 -9.44 -13.41 19.29
CA ASP A 194 -10.78 -13.83 19.71
C ASP A 194 -11.88 -12.91 19.15
N ILE A 195 -12.04 -12.92 17.83
CA ILE A 195 -13.05 -12.13 17.12
C ILE A 195 -13.59 -12.89 15.90
N ASN A 196 -14.91 -12.77 15.69
CA ASN A 196 -15.53 -13.22 14.45
C ASN A 196 -15.20 -12.23 13.32
N TRP A 197 -14.17 -12.56 12.52
CA TRP A 197 -13.68 -11.70 11.43
C TRP A 197 -14.73 -11.39 10.36
N GLU A 198 -15.63 -12.33 10.04
CA GLU A 198 -16.71 -12.10 9.09
C GLU A 198 -17.66 -11.01 9.60
N VAL A 199 -18.06 -11.10 10.87
CA VAL A 199 -18.91 -10.08 11.50
C VAL A 199 -18.15 -8.76 11.66
N ALA A 200 -16.89 -8.80 12.09
CA ALA A 200 -16.05 -7.61 12.29
C ALA A 200 -15.92 -6.79 10.99
N LYS A 201 -15.70 -7.47 9.86
CA LYS A 201 -15.62 -6.86 8.53
C LYS A 201 -16.90 -6.12 8.14
N THR A 202 -18.09 -6.63 8.51
CA THR A 202 -19.37 -5.92 8.26
C THR A 202 -19.52 -4.63 9.07
N LYS A 203 -18.81 -4.53 10.20
CA LYS A 203 -18.79 -3.36 11.09
C LYS A 203 -17.63 -2.39 10.77
N GLY A 204 -16.91 -2.63 9.68
CA GLY A 204 -15.77 -1.80 9.27
C GLY A 204 -14.52 -1.99 10.11
N ILE A 205 -14.44 -3.04 10.94
CA ILE A 205 -13.25 -3.41 11.69
C ILE A 205 -12.33 -4.19 10.75
N LEU A 206 -11.11 -3.69 10.56
CA LEU A 206 -10.13 -4.27 9.63
C LEU A 206 -9.00 -4.97 10.39
N ASP A 207 -8.60 -6.15 9.91
CA ASP A 207 -7.42 -6.84 10.45
C ASP A 207 -6.13 -6.02 10.32
N ALA A 208 -6.03 -5.17 9.30
CA ALA A 208 -4.95 -4.20 9.11
C ALA A 208 -4.78 -3.25 10.32
N ASP A 209 -5.87 -2.92 11.03
CA ASP A 209 -5.80 -2.05 12.21
C ASP A 209 -5.19 -2.77 13.42
N TYR A 210 -5.43 -4.08 13.54
CA TYR A 210 -4.79 -4.92 14.56
C TYR A 210 -3.31 -5.13 14.26
N TYR A 211 -2.98 -5.43 13.00
CA TYR A 211 -1.59 -5.52 12.58
C TYR A 211 -0.84 -4.21 12.80
N LEU A 212 -1.47 -3.06 12.51
CA LEU A 212 -0.86 -1.75 12.74
C LEU A 212 -0.62 -1.49 14.23
N ALA A 213 -1.59 -1.85 15.09
CA ALA A 213 -1.45 -1.77 16.54
C ALA A 213 -0.24 -2.58 17.01
N ASP A 214 -0.10 -3.82 16.53
CA ASP A 214 1.03 -4.69 16.83
C ASP A 214 2.36 -4.13 16.32
N LEU A 215 2.40 -3.73 15.05
CA LEU A 215 3.58 -3.23 14.36
C LEU A 215 4.15 -2.00 15.05
N LEU A 216 3.28 -1.11 15.51
CA LEU A 216 3.65 0.13 16.18
C LEU A 216 3.71 -0.03 17.70
N SER A 217 3.93 -1.23 18.22
CA SER A 217 4.07 -1.44 19.66
C SER A 217 5.52 -1.48 20.11
N ASP A 218 5.80 -0.78 21.20
CA ASP A 218 7.00 -0.99 22.01
C ASP A 218 6.65 -1.99 23.12
N GLY A 219 7.23 -3.18 23.02
CA GLY A 219 6.82 -4.34 23.81
C GLY A 219 5.36 -4.71 23.56
N ASP A 220 4.53 -4.47 24.57
CA ASP A 220 3.13 -4.86 24.62
C ASP A 220 2.16 -3.66 24.52
N LYS A 221 2.67 -2.48 24.13
CA LYS A 221 1.89 -1.24 24.04
C LYS A 221 2.11 -0.51 22.73
N THR A 222 1.02 -0.24 22.02
CA THR A 222 1.04 0.61 20.83
C THR A 222 1.45 2.04 21.17
N ILE A 223 2.39 2.59 20.42
CA ILE A 223 2.98 3.92 20.63
C ILE A 223 2.08 5.07 20.13
N ILE A 224 1.17 4.79 19.18
CA ILE A 224 0.18 5.76 18.69
C ILE A 224 -1.16 5.48 19.38
N GLU A 225 -1.37 6.07 20.56
CA GLU A 225 -2.56 5.82 21.39
C GLU A 225 -3.87 6.35 20.80
N LYS A 226 -3.79 7.25 19.79
CA LYS A 226 -4.96 7.83 19.10
C LYS A 226 -5.58 6.89 18.06
N LEU A 227 -4.93 5.76 17.75
CA LEU A 227 -5.50 4.74 16.87
C LEU A 227 -6.78 4.15 17.48
N HIS A 228 -7.69 3.72 16.61
CA HIS A 228 -8.94 3.07 17.01
C HIS A 228 -8.65 1.73 17.69
N THR A 229 -7.70 0.96 17.15
CA THR A 229 -7.25 -0.31 17.71
C THR A 229 -5.84 -0.14 18.25
N ILE A 230 -5.62 -0.51 19.51
CA ILE A 230 -4.31 -0.51 20.16
C ILE A 230 -4.08 -1.83 20.90
N LEU A 231 -2.84 -2.29 20.95
CA LEU A 231 -2.40 -3.39 21.80
C LEU A 231 -2.12 -2.85 23.21
N ARG A 232 -2.64 -3.56 24.21
CA ARG A 232 -2.43 -3.30 25.64
C ARG A 232 -2.17 -4.61 26.36
N SER A 233 -0.90 -4.90 26.61
CA SER A 233 -0.47 -6.11 27.29
C SER A 233 -0.95 -7.38 26.59
N SER A 234 -2.00 -8.01 27.11
CA SER A 234 -2.50 -9.30 26.65
C SER A 234 -3.71 -9.23 25.72
N HIS A 235 -4.20 -8.02 25.37
CA HIS A 235 -5.40 -7.86 24.54
C HIS A 235 -5.32 -6.61 23.67
N TYR A 236 -6.20 -6.55 22.66
CA TYR A 236 -6.47 -5.35 21.89
C TYR A 236 -7.60 -4.56 22.53
N LYS A 237 -7.46 -3.24 22.52
CA LYS A 237 -8.49 -2.30 22.94
C LYS A 237 -8.98 -1.51 21.73
N LEU A 238 -10.27 -1.60 21.44
CA LEU A 238 -10.92 -0.95 20.32
C LEU A 238 -11.81 0.19 20.82
N ASN A 239 -11.54 1.40 20.38
CA ASN A 239 -12.28 2.60 20.75
C ASN A 239 -13.63 2.68 20.02
N ARG A 240 -14.73 2.43 20.73
CA ARG A 240 -16.09 2.47 20.16
C ARG A 240 -16.71 3.86 20.14
N GLY A 241 -15.94 4.89 20.48
CA GLY A 241 -16.41 6.26 20.58
C GLY A 241 -17.01 6.55 21.95
N VAL A 242 -17.90 7.54 22.01
CA VAL A 242 -18.54 7.98 23.25
C VAL A 242 -19.89 7.28 23.40
N ASN A 243 -20.14 6.64 24.55
CA ASN A 243 -21.42 6.02 24.88
C ASN A 243 -22.49 7.04 25.29
N GLU A 244 -23.71 6.57 25.54
CA GLU A 244 -24.87 7.39 25.93
C GLU A 244 -24.64 8.20 27.22
N LEU A 245 -23.66 7.81 28.04
CA LEU A 245 -23.28 8.50 29.28
C LEU A 245 -22.17 9.54 29.07
N GLY A 246 -21.78 9.83 27.84
CA GLY A 246 -20.70 10.76 27.54
C GLY A 246 -19.30 10.23 27.89
N LYS A 247 -19.13 8.91 28.08
CA LYS A 247 -17.84 8.27 28.38
C LYS A 247 -17.30 7.50 27.18
N MET A 248 -15.97 7.46 27.04
CA MET A 248 -15.34 6.63 26.01
C MET A 248 -15.62 5.15 26.29
N ASP A 249 -16.18 4.47 25.29
CA ASP A 249 -16.48 3.05 25.30
C ASP A 249 -15.38 2.26 24.59
N PHE A 250 -15.08 1.08 25.12
CA PHE A 250 -14.02 0.25 24.58
C PHE A 250 -14.46 -1.21 24.53
N MET A 251 -14.10 -1.88 23.43
CA MET A 251 -14.18 -3.33 23.33
C MET A 251 -12.77 -3.91 23.52
N GLU A 252 -12.66 -4.88 24.41
CA GLU A 252 -11.44 -5.65 24.61
C GLU A 252 -11.54 -6.95 23.82
N VAL A 253 -10.49 -7.26 23.07
CA VAL A 253 -10.40 -8.48 22.24
C VAL A 253 -9.11 -9.19 22.61
N GLY A 254 -9.23 -10.36 23.22
CA GLY A 254 -8.09 -11.18 23.63
C GLY A 254 -7.57 -12.09 22.53
N PHE A 255 -6.78 -13.07 22.96
CA PHE A 255 -6.27 -14.15 22.12
C PHE A 255 -6.76 -15.50 22.66
N THR A 256 -7.22 -16.38 21.78
CA THR A 256 -7.76 -17.72 22.11
C THR A 256 -6.66 -18.70 22.55
N ASP A 257 -5.41 -18.41 22.22
CA ASP A 257 -4.22 -19.21 22.55
C ASP A 257 -3.38 -18.61 23.69
N SER A 258 -3.97 -17.72 24.49
CA SER A 258 -3.24 -16.98 25.54
C SER A 258 -2.02 -16.21 25.02
N GLN A 259 -2.09 -15.69 23.79
CA GLN A 259 -1.08 -14.84 23.14
C GLN A 259 0.20 -15.59 22.70
N GLN A 260 0.18 -16.93 22.67
CA GLN A 260 1.35 -17.72 22.30
C GLN A 260 1.85 -17.41 20.88
N ALA A 261 0.98 -17.53 19.86
CA ALA A 261 1.35 -17.31 18.46
C ALA A 261 1.83 -15.86 18.23
N HIS A 262 1.22 -14.90 18.91
CA HIS A 262 1.62 -13.49 18.86
C HIS A 262 3.03 -13.28 19.41
N GLN A 263 3.33 -13.82 20.60
CA GLN A 263 4.66 -13.71 21.21
C GLN A 263 5.74 -14.42 20.39
N GLU A 264 5.45 -15.61 19.89
CA GLU A 264 6.36 -16.37 19.03
C GLU A 264 6.64 -15.62 17.72
N PHE A 265 5.60 -15.10 17.06
CA PHE A 265 5.72 -14.33 15.83
C PHE A 265 6.58 -13.07 16.03
N TRP A 266 6.25 -12.25 17.04
CA TRP A 266 6.96 -10.99 17.30
C TRP A 266 8.32 -11.18 18.00
N SER A 267 8.67 -12.39 18.43
CA SER A 267 10.03 -12.70 18.91
C SER A 267 11.07 -12.60 17.79
N VAL A 268 10.64 -12.75 16.54
CA VAL A 268 11.50 -12.75 15.35
C VAL A 268 11.72 -11.35 14.79
N TYR A 269 10.81 -10.39 15.03
CA TYR A 269 10.86 -9.05 14.41
C TYR A 269 11.04 -7.92 15.42
N GLU A 270 11.87 -6.94 15.07
CA GLU A 270 12.08 -5.75 15.87
C GLU A 270 10.93 -4.76 15.66
N ARG A 271 10.13 -4.56 16.71
CA ARG A 271 9.03 -3.61 16.73
C ARG A 271 9.15 -2.67 17.95
N PRO A 272 8.80 -1.38 17.80
CA PRO A 272 8.29 -0.76 16.57
C PRO A 272 9.40 -0.59 15.53
N PRO A 273 9.08 -0.46 14.22
CA PRO A 273 10.07 -0.13 13.20
C PRO A 273 10.87 1.11 13.60
N LYS A 274 12.12 1.22 13.13
CA LYS A 274 12.94 2.41 13.36
C LYS A 274 12.19 3.67 12.92
N ARG A 275 12.35 4.77 13.66
CA ARG A 275 11.62 6.04 13.41
C ARG A 275 11.73 6.51 11.96
N GLU A 276 12.88 6.32 11.32
CA GLU A 276 13.12 6.66 9.91
C GLU A 276 12.21 5.91 8.92
N PHE A 277 11.74 4.71 9.26
CA PHE A 277 10.87 3.90 8.41
C PHE A 277 9.39 4.05 8.75
N GLN A 278 9.04 4.44 9.99
CA GLN A 278 7.65 4.55 10.45
C GLN A 278 6.79 5.42 9.52
N ALA A 279 7.28 6.62 9.14
CA ALA A 279 6.53 7.51 8.26
C ALA A 279 6.25 6.85 6.89
N SER A 280 7.26 6.23 6.27
CA SER A 280 7.11 5.55 4.98
C SER A 280 6.18 4.34 5.02
N ILE A 281 6.17 3.60 6.13
CA ILE A 281 5.26 2.47 6.34
C ILE A 281 3.82 2.98 6.49
N LEU A 282 3.62 4.03 7.30
CA LEU A 282 2.31 4.64 7.51
C LEU A 282 1.73 5.26 6.24
N GLU A 283 2.58 5.88 5.41
CA GLU A 283 2.21 6.36 4.07
C GLU A 283 1.59 5.26 3.22
N ARG A 284 2.15 4.05 3.32
CA ARG A 284 1.76 2.87 2.57
C ARG A 284 0.80 1.97 3.33
N ARG A 285 0.03 2.50 4.30
CA ARG A 285 -1.07 1.77 4.96
C ARG A 285 -2.04 1.17 3.94
N ASP A 286 -2.19 1.79 2.77
CA ASP A 286 -3.01 1.26 1.67
C ASP A 286 -2.60 -0.16 1.26
N LEU A 287 -1.33 -0.54 1.36
CA LEU A 287 -0.85 -1.88 1.06
C LEU A 287 -1.38 -2.93 2.06
N LEU A 288 -1.65 -2.54 3.30
CA LEU A 288 -2.17 -3.41 4.35
C LEU A 288 -3.68 -3.65 4.20
N VAL A 289 -4.40 -2.83 3.45
CA VAL A 289 -5.84 -2.99 3.29
C VAL A 289 -6.12 -4.09 2.25
N PRO A 290 -6.99 -5.08 2.53
CA PRO A 290 -7.36 -6.09 1.55
C PRO A 290 -7.83 -5.48 0.21
N SER A 291 -7.48 -6.12 -0.91
CA SER A 291 -7.79 -5.59 -2.25
C SER A 291 -9.29 -5.40 -2.47
N ASP A 292 -10.14 -6.28 -1.94
CA ASP A 292 -11.60 -6.16 -1.99
C ASP A 292 -12.12 -4.95 -1.19
N VAL A 293 -11.46 -4.58 -0.09
CA VAL A 293 -11.81 -3.39 0.70
C VAL A 293 -11.33 -2.13 -0.03
N ARG A 294 -10.12 -2.13 -0.60
CA ARG A 294 -9.60 -1.02 -1.43
C ARG A 294 -10.47 -0.76 -2.65
N GLU A 295 -10.82 -1.81 -3.39
CA GLU A 295 -11.69 -1.70 -4.56
C GLU A 295 -13.12 -1.24 -4.22
N ARG A 296 -13.63 -1.58 -3.03
CA ARG A 296 -14.93 -1.10 -2.54
C ARG A 296 -14.89 0.35 -2.09
N LYS A 297 -13.85 0.75 -1.35
CA LYS A 297 -13.65 2.14 -0.91
C LYS A 297 -13.23 3.05 -2.09
N GLY A 298 -12.66 2.49 -3.15
CA GLY A 298 -12.23 3.19 -4.35
C GLY A 298 -11.03 4.12 -4.16
N ALA A 299 -10.40 4.14 -2.98
CA ALA A 299 -9.27 5.01 -2.66
C ALA A 299 -7.97 4.42 -3.22
N PHE A 300 -7.21 5.24 -3.97
CA PHE A 300 -5.94 4.86 -4.56
C PHE A 300 -4.81 5.73 -4.03
N PHE A 301 -3.67 5.11 -3.74
CA PHE A 301 -2.46 5.83 -3.39
C PHE A 301 -1.98 6.63 -4.61
N THR A 302 -1.77 7.94 -4.44
CA THR A 302 -1.18 8.79 -5.49
C THR A 302 0.34 8.70 -5.42
N PRO A 303 1.02 8.14 -6.44
CA PRO A 303 2.47 8.07 -6.49
C PRO A 303 3.14 9.44 -6.37
N LYS A 304 4.30 9.47 -5.70
CA LYS A 304 5.07 10.71 -5.46
C LYS A 304 5.34 11.50 -6.74
N ILE A 305 5.72 10.83 -7.84
CA ILE A 305 5.97 11.48 -9.13
C ILE A 305 4.74 12.26 -9.63
N TRP A 306 3.53 11.74 -9.42
CA TRP A 306 2.30 12.41 -9.81
C TRP A 306 1.91 13.52 -8.85
N VAL A 307 2.19 13.38 -7.56
CA VAL A 307 2.04 14.48 -6.57
C VAL A 307 2.92 15.67 -6.91
N GLU A 308 4.21 15.43 -7.20
CA GLU A 308 5.15 16.49 -7.59
C GLU A 308 4.70 17.16 -8.89
N LYS A 309 4.24 16.37 -9.87
CA LYS A 309 3.74 16.88 -11.14
C LYS A 309 2.44 17.69 -11.00
N SER A 310 1.52 17.30 -10.13
CA SER A 310 0.30 18.09 -9.88
C SER A 310 0.59 19.41 -9.18
N GLN A 311 1.57 19.47 -8.27
CA GLN A 311 1.99 20.72 -7.65
C GLN A 311 2.70 21.65 -8.65
N GLU A 312 3.50 21.10 -9.58
CA GLU A 312 4.04 21.87 -10.72
C GLU A 312 2.91 22.50 -11.56
N TYR A 313 1.84 21.76 -11.83
CA TYR A 313 0.70 22.24 -12.60
C TYR A 313 -0.18 23.24 -11.82
N LEU A 314 -0.27 23.13 -10.49
CA LEU A 314 -0.87 24.16 -9.64
C LEU A 314 -0.08 25.48 -9.74
N ALA A 315 1.24 25.41 -9.68
CA ALA A 315 2.10 26.58 -9.83
C ALA A 315 2.00 27.21 -11.23
N LYS A 316 1.82 26.40 -12.28
CA LYS A 316 1.54 26.89 -13.65
C LYS A 316 0.20 27.62 -13.75
N ALA A 317 -0.84 27.07 -13.11
CA ALA A 317 -2.18 27.62 -13.17
C ALA A 317 -2.35 28.90 -12.33
N LEU A 318 -1.72 28.94 -11.15
CA LEU A 318 -2.01 29.92 -10.10
C LEU A 318 -0.81 30.82 -9.73
N GLY A 319 0.37 30.55 -10.29
CA GLY A 319 1.62 31.25 -9.95
C GLY A 319 2.50 30.47 -8.97
N GLN A 320 3.79 30.81 -8.92
CA GLN A 320 4.78 30.08 -8.11
C GLN A 320 4.50 30.17 -6.60
N ASP A 321 3.99 31.31 -6.14
CA ASP A 321 3.75 31.60 -4.73
C ASP A 321 2.33 31.25 -4.27
N TYR A 322 1.59 30.42 -5.02
CA TYR A 322 0.18 30.09 -4.73
C TYR A 322 -0.04 29.55 -3.29
N GLN A 323 0.97 28.92 -2.67
CA GLN A 323 0.88 28.43 -1.30
C GLN A 323 0.77 29.54 -0.24
N GLU A 324 1.23 30.75 -0.55
CA GLU A 324 1.13 31.89 0.36
C GLU A 324 -0.27 32.52 0.34
N ASP A 325 -0.87 32.59 -0.85
CA ASP A 325 -2.15 33.26 -1.06
C ASP A 325 -3.37 32.33 -1.02
N CYS A 326 -3.17 31.03 -1.24
CA CYS A 326 -4.25 30.07 -1.31
C CYS A 326 -4.31 29.15 -0.09
N ILE A 327 -5.54 28.76 0.27
CA ILE A 327 -5.82 27.69 1.22
C ILE A 327 -5.98 26.40 0.43
N ILE A 328 -5.36 25.32 0.88
CA ILE A 328 -5.42 24.02 0.22
C ILE A 328 -6.12 23.03 1.13
N TRP A 329 -7.20 22.43 0.65
CA TRP A 329 -7.91 21.39 1.35
C TRP A 329 -7.93 20.10 0.54
N ASP A 330 -7.29 19.07 1.08
CA ASP A 330 -7.46 17.69 0.61
C ASP A 330 -8.62 17.03 1.36
N CYS A 331 -9.77 16.96 0.70
CA CYS A 331 -11.00 16.47 1.32
C CYS A 331 -11.22 14.95 1.23
N ALA A 332 -10.25 14.22 0.67
CA ALA A 332 -10.21 12.75 0.66
C ALA A 332 -8.77 12.25 0.88
N GLY A 333 -8.07 12.83 1.86
CA GLY A 333 -6.61 12.82 1.88
C GLY A 333 -5.94 11.55 2.35
N GLY A 334 -6.68 10.58 2.89
CA GLY A 334 -6.09 9.36 3.47
C GLY A 334 -4.96 9.70 4.45
N THR A 335 -3.77 9.14 4.22
CA THR A 335 -2.55 9.39 5.01
C THR A 335 -1.75 10.64 4.58
N GLY A 336 -2.33 11.51 3.73
CA GLY A 336 -1.83 12.84 3.42
C GLY A 336 -0.83 12.94 2.27
N ASN A 337 -0.90 12.02 1.30
CA ASN A 337 0.09 11.93 0.23
C ASN A 337 0.10 13.15 -0.71
N LEU A 338 -1.06 13.70 -1.06
CA LEU A 338 -1.13 14.87 -1.96
C LEU A 338 -0.48 16.12 -1.37
N LEU A 339 -0.51 16.26 -0.04
CA LEU A 339 0.00 17.43 0.67
C LEU A 339 1.52 17.37 0.92
N ARG A 340 2.20 16.29 0.52
CA ARG A 340 3.65 16.16 0.68
C ARG A 340 4.39 17.14 -0.23
N GLY A 341 5.40 17.81 0.31
CA GLY A 341 6.17 18.84 -0.40
C GLY A 341 5.61 20.26 -0.24
N LEU A 342 4.36 20.40 0.22
CA LEU A 342 3.80 21.70 0.58
C LEU A 342 4.36 22.16 1.94
N LEU A 343 4.59 23.46 2.08
CA LEU A 343 5.37 24.02 3.20
C LEU A 343 4.54 24.88 4.14
N ASN A 344 3.53 25.61 3.63
CA ASN A 344 2.75 26.54 4.43
C ASN A 344 1.65 25.84 5.24
N LYS A 345 2.04 25.25 6.38
CA LYS A 345 1.13 24.46 7.24
C LYS A 345 -0.13 25.17 7.70
N ALA A 346 -0.13 26.51 7.77
CA ALA A 346 -1.30 27.29 8.19
C ALA A 346 -2.41 27.27 7.13
N ASN A 347 -2.05 27.09 5.87
CA ASN A 347 -2.96 27.09 4.74
C ASN A 347 -3.42 25.69 4.33
N LEU A 348 -2.91 24.62 4.98
CA LEU A 348 -3.23 23.25 4.62
C LEU A 348 -4.31 22.66 5.55
N TYR A 349 -5.29 22.01 4.94
CA TYR A 349 -6.33 21.23 5.60
C TYR A 349 -6.39 19.82 5.01
N LEU A 350 -6.64 18.84 5.87
CA LEU A 350 -6.84 17.46 5.45
C LEU A 350 -8.07 16.88 6.14
N SER A 351 -8.95 16.28 5.35
CA SER A 351 -10.00 15.42 5.87
C SER A 351 -10.04 14.07 5.19
N THR A 352 -10.43 13.05 5.96
CA THR A 352 -10.60 11.68 5.46
C THR A 352 -11.70 10.98 6.25
N LEU A 353 -12.27 9.93 5.66
CA LEU A 353 -13.34 9.15 6.27
C LEU A 353 -12.81 8.24 7.41
N ASP A 354 -11.58 7.76 7.28
CA ASP A 354 -10.99 6.76 8.18
C ASP A 354 -10.34 7.42 9.41
N HIS A 355 -10.78 7.03 10.60
CA HIS A 355 -10.25 7.58 11.86
C HIS A 355 -8.76 7.28 12.07
N ASN A 356 -8.29 6.10 11.66
CA ASN A 356 -6.88 5.74 11.82
C ASN A 356 -6.01 6.57 10.90
N ASP A 357 -6.47 6.87 9.68
CA ASP A 357 -5.78 7.83 8.80
C ASP A 357 -5.67 9.21 9.47
N VAL A 358 -6.73 9.72 10.12
CA VAL A 358 -6.67 10.98 10.89
C VAL A 358 -5.64 10.89 12.02
N ALA A 359 -5.65 9.82 12.81
CA ALA A 359 -4.71 9.64 13.91
C ALA A 359 -3.25 9.57 13.42
N ILE A 360 -3.02 8.88 12.30
CA ILE A 360 -1.71 8.78 11.63
C ILE A 360 -1.26 10.16 11.15
N VAL A 361 -2.09 10.90 10.42
CA VAL A 361 -1.73 12.22 9.90
C VAL A 361 -1.44 13.19 11.05
N LYS A 362 -2.20 13.13 12.15
CA LYS A 362 -1.92 13.93 13.36
C LYS A 362 -0.57 13.58 13.99
N ASP A 363 -0.23 12.29 14.08
CA ASP A 363 1.07 11.85 14.56
C ASP A 363 2.22 12.32 13.65
N LEU A 364 2.05 12.20 12.32
CA LEU A 364 3.01 12.71 11.32
C LEU A 364 3.19 14.23 11.41
N ALA A 365 2.09 14.97 11.63
CA ALA A 365 2.13 16.42 11.83
C ALA A 365 2.85 16.81 13.12
N ALA A 366 2.55 16.14 14.24
CA ALA A 366 3.20 16.37 15.52
C ALA A 366 4.71 16.09 15.47
N LYS A 367 5.12 15.07 14.69
CA LYS A 367 6.53 14.73 14.44
C LYS A 367 7.17 15.57 13.31
N ASN A 368 6.45 16.54 12.75
CA ASN A 368 6.91 17.44 11.69
C ASN A 368 7.31 16.75 10.37
N HIS A 369 6.85 15.51 10.17
CA HIS A 369 7.01 14.73 8.92
C HIS A 369 6.07 15.20 7.82
N LEU A 370 4.91 15.74 8.18
CA LEU A 370 3.97 16.38 7.26
C LEU A 370 3.71 17.81 7.76
N LYS A 371 3.83 18.82 6.89
CA LYS A 371 3.68 20.23 7.25
C LYS A 371 2.20 20.60 7.40
N LEU A 372 1.55 20.08 8.44
CA LEU A 372 0.16 20.33 8.77
C LEU A 372 0.02 20.80 10.22
N LEU A 373 -1.04 21.56 10.51
CA LEU A 373 -1.47 21.81 11.88
C LEU A 373 -2.39 20.68 12.34
N GLU A 374 -2.21 20.18 13.57
CA GLU A 374 -2.98 19.03 14.08
C GLU A 374 -4.50 19.32 14.09
N ASN A 375 -4.90 20.55 14.38
CA ASN A 375 -6.29 21.01 14.38
C ASN A 375 -6.87 21.24 12.97
N HIS A 376 -6.07 21.11 11.91
CA HIS A 376 -6.51 21.14 10.51
C HIS A 376 -6.68 19.74 9.91
N VAL A 377 -6.48 18.69 10.73
CA VAL A 377 -6.65 17.28 10.36
C VAL A 377 -7.88 16.74 11.08
N PHE A 378 -8.89 16.32 10.34
CA PHE A 378 -10.19 15.94 10.92
C PHE A 378 -10.89 14.83 10.15
N GLN A 379 -11.71 14.06 10.85
CA GLN A 379 -12.54 13.04 10.23
C GLN A 379 -13.77 13.71 9.61
N PHE A 380 -14.03 13.46 8.33
CA PHE A 380 -15.17 14.07 7.63
C PHE A 380 -15.63 13.18 6.49
N ASP A 381 -16.92 12.84 6.47
CA ASP A 381 -17.54 12.21 5.32
C ASP A 381 -17.97 13.28 4.31
N PHE A 382 -17.11 13.53 3.32
CA PHE A 382 -17.35 14.56 2.30
C PHE A 382 -18.60 14.34 1.46
N LEU A 383 -19.29 13.19 1.50
CA LEU A 383 -20.55 13.00 0.79
C LEU A 383 -21.79 13.03 1.69
N ASN A 384 -21.62 13.10 3.02
CA ASN A 384 -22.72 13.05 3.97
C ASN A 384 -22.72 14.19 5.00
N ASP A 385 -21.55 14.56 5.50
CA ASP A 385 -21.42 15.51 6.61
C ASP A 385 -21.66 16.96 6.15
N ASP A 386 -22.20 17.77 7.05
CA ASP A 386 -22.43 19.20 6.83
C ASP A 386 -21.14 19.99 7.07
N PHE A 387 -20.77 20.86 6.11
CA PHE A 387 -19.59 21.72 6.19
C PHE A 387 -19.61 22.67 7.39
N PHE A 388 -20.78 22.97 7.96
CA PHE A 388 -20.93 23.89 9.09
C PHE A 388 -21.26 23.19 10.41
N SER A 389 -21.15 21.86 10.45
CA SER A 389 -21.23 21.07 11.68
C SER A 389 -19.96 21.18 12.53
N ASP A 390 -20.01 20.65 13.74
CA ASP A 390 -18.86 20.51 14.64
C ASP A 390 -17.76 19.57 14.12
N LYS A 391 -18.04 18.78 13.09
CA LYS A 391 -17.07 17.89 12.44
C LYS A 391 -16.02 18.64 11.60
N ALA A 392 -16.34 19.84 11.11
CA ALA A 392 -15.40 20.67 10.36
C ALA A 392 -14.74 21.72 11.27
N PRO A 393 -13.41 21.97 11.18
CA PRO A 393 -12.75 23.00 11.98
C PRO A 393 -13.37 24.37 11.77
N LYS A 394 -13.57 25.14 12.84
CA LYS A 394 -14.14 26.49 12.78
C LYS A 394 -13.41 27.40 11.79
N SER A 395 -12.08 27.31 11.74
CA SER A 395 -11.26 28.06 10.80
C SER A 395 -11.59 27.76 9.33
N LEU A 396 -11.83 26.48 9.00
CA LEU A 396 -12.29 26.09 7.67
C LEU A 396 -13.70 26.61 7.41
N GLN A 397 -14.62 26.49 8.38
CA GLN A 397 -15.99 27.00 8.22
C GLN A 397 -16.02 28.49 7.89
N GLU A 398 -15.17 29.30 8.52
CA GLU A 398 -15.04 30.74 8.24
C GLU A 398 -14.58 31.00 6.80
N ILE A 399 -13.65 30.19 6.28
CA ILE A 399 -13.21 30.24 4.88
C ILE A 399 -14.37 29.90 3.95
N LEU A 400 -15.15 28.86 4.27
CA LEU A 400 -16.26 28.41 3.43
C LEU A 400 -17.43 29.42 3.40
N LYS A 401 -17.67 30.17 4.49
CA LYS A 401 -18.72 31.20 4.58
C LYS A 401 -18.40 32.47 3.80
N ASP A 402 -17.12 32.78 3.63
CA ASP A 402 -16.65 34.01 2.99
C ASP A 402 -16.36 33.78 1.50
N GLN A 403 -17.07 34.49 0.64
CA GLN A 403 -16.95 34.33 -0.82
C GLN A 403 -15.56 34.70 -1.34
N GLU A 404 -14.89 35.72 -0.79
CA GLU A 404 -13.56 36.13 -1.24
C GLU A 404 -12.49 35.15 -0.75
N LYS A 405 -12.63 34.63 0.47
CA LYS A 405 -11.73 33.56 0.94
C LYS A 405 -11.94 32.26 0.17
N ARG A 406 -13.17 31.95 -0.21
CA ARG A 406 -13.48 30.75 -1.02
C ARG A 406 -12.87 30.82 -2.42
N LYS A 407 -12.72 32.00 -3.02
CA LYS A 407 -11.97 32.17 -4.28
C LYS A 407 -10.50 31.76 -4.17
N LYS A 408 -9.93 31.85 -2.96
CA LYS A 408 -8.57 31.43 -2.65
C LYS A 408 -8.48 29.98 -2.17
N LEU A 409 -9.60 29.25 -2.08
CA LEU A 409 -9.62 27.85 -1.71
C LEU A 409 -9.30 26.97 -2.91
N ILE A 410 -8.34 26.06 -2.72
CA ILE A 410 -8.03 24.97 -3.64
C ILE A 410 -8.52 23.68 -3.00
N ILE A 411 -9.53 23.05 -3.61
CA ILE A 411 -9.88 21.66 -3.32
C ILE A 411 -8.91 20.78 -4.10
N TYR A 412 -7.95 20.17 -3.41
CA TYR A 412 -6.89 19.35 -4.01
C TYR A 412 -7.10 17.87 -3.69
N ILE A 413 -7.63 17.11 -4.66
CA ILE A 413 -8.27 15.83 -4.35
C ILE A 413 -7.92 14.70 -5.34
N ASN A 414 -7.77 13.49 -4.81
CA ASN A 414 -7.85 12.24 -5.57
C ASN A 414 -9.06 11.42 -5.07
N PRO A 415 -10.29 11.71 -5.55
CA PRO A 415 -11.50 11.06 -5.07
C PRO A 415 -11.52 9.56 -5.40
N PRO A 416 -12.31 8.77 -4.66
CA PRO A 416 -12.42 7.34 -4.94
C PRO A 416 -13.08 7.02 -6.30
N TYR A 417 -12.58 6.01 -7.02
CA TYR A 417 -13.05 5.66 -8.39
C TYR A 417 -14.11 4.54 -8.48
N ALA A 418 -14.97 4.40 -7.48
CA ALA A 418 -16.03 3.39 -7.48
C ALA A 418 -17.24 3.79 -8.36
N GLU A 419 -17.75 2.83 -9.13
CA GLU A 419 -18.92 2.96 -10.02
C GLU A 419 -20.02 1.95 -9.64
N ALA A 420 -21.27 2.41 -9.53
CA ALA A 420 -22.46 1.57 -9.34
C ALA A 420 -23.06 1.14 -10.69
N GLY A 421 -22.70 -0.05 -11.19
CA GLY A 421 -23.17 -0.60 -12.47
C GLY A 421 -24.01 -1.89 -12.38
N ASN A 422 -24.89 -2.12 -13.36
CA ASN A 422 -25.74 -3.31 -13.52
C ASN A 422 -25.03 -4.56 -14.10
N LYS A 423 -23.73 -4.48 -14.45
CA LYS A 423 -22.97 -5.63 -15.02
C LYS A 423 -22.69 -6.76 -14.00
N ALA A 424 -23.26 -6.67 -12.80
CA ALA A 424 -23.07 -7.61 -11.70
C ALA A 424 -23.94 -8.88 -11.76
N LYS A 425 -24.91 -8.99 -12.67
CA LYS A 425 -25.74 -10.21 -12.77
C LYS A 425 -24.98 -11.48 -13.19
N MET A 426 -23.68 -11.40 -13.51
CA MET A 426 -22.88 -12.56 -13.93
C MET A 426 -21.76 -12.99 -12.95
N SER A 427 -21.48 -12.23 -11.88
CA SER A 427 -20.53 -12.65 -10.84
C SER A 427 -20.96 -12.06 -9.50
N GLY A 428 -21.32 -12.92 -8.54
CA GLY A 428 -22.00 -12.61 -7.27
C GLY A 428 -21.29 -11.68 -6.26
N THR A 429 -20.40 -10.79 -6.69
CA THR A 429 -19.63 -9.85 -5.85
C THR A 429 -20.07 -8.39 -6.00
N GLY A 430 -20.97 -8.06 -6.94
CA GLY A 430 -21.26 -6.68 -7.35
C GLY A 430 -22.29 -5.88 -6.54
N GLU A 431 -23.04 -6.49 -5.61
CA GLU A 431 -24.06 -5.77 -4.81
C GLU A 431 -23.47 -4.67 -3.93
N HIS A 432 -22.22 -4.82 -3.47
CA HIS A 432 -21.63 -3.88 -2.51
C HIS A 432 -21.14 -2.57 -3.14
N LYS A 433 -20.59 -2.58 -4.37
CA LYS A 433 -20.16 -1.33 -5.07
C LYS A 433 -21.36 -0.43 -5.41
N ALA A 434 -22.51 -1.04 -5.73
CA ALA A 434 -23.75 -0.33 -5.99
C ALA A 434 -24.30 0.42 -4.76
N LYS A 435 -24.16 -0.17 -3.56
CA LYS A 435 -24.61 0.45 -2.30
C LYS A 435 -23.73 1.65 -1.90
N VAL A 436 -22.41 1.57 -2.08
CA VAL A 436 -21.48 2.66 -1.68
C VAL A 436 -21.75 3.95 -2.44
N ALA A 437 -21.96 3.89 -3.76
CA ALA A 437 -22.21 5.11 -4.54
C ALA A 437 -23.63 5.65 -4.42
N ARG A 438 -24.62 4.83 -4.03
CA ARG A 438 -26.03 5.25 -3.99
C ARG A 438 -26.52 5.63 -2.59
N ASN A 439 -25.87 5.17 -1.53
CA ASN A 439 -26.31 5.42 -0.15
C ASN A 439 -25.56 6.61 0.49
N ASN A 440 -25.66 7.79 -0.11
CA ASN A 440 -25.14 9.02 0.49
C ASN A 440 -26.00 10.24 0.16
N LYS A 441 -25.87 11.29 0.97
CA LYS A 441 -26.67 12.51 0.88
C LYS A 441 -26.48 13.24 -0.45
N VAL A 442 -25.25 13.33 -0.95
CA VAL A 442 -24.93 14.00 -2.23
C VAL A 442 -25.58 13.28 -3.41
N TYR A 443 -25.55 11.95 -3.44
CA TYR A 443 -26.26 11.15 -4.44
C TYR A 443 -27.75 11.49 -4.44
N GLU A 444 -28.42 11.40 -3.29
CA GLU A 444 -29.85 11.68 -3.20
C GLU A 444 -30.20 13.12 -3.60
N THR A 445 -29.34 14.07 -3.25
CA THR A 445 -29.54 15.50 -3.54
C THR A 445 -29.34 15.83 -5.02
N TYR A 446 -28.35 15.24 -5.69
CA TYR A 446 -27.92 15.68 -7.03
C TYR A 446 -28.06 14.61 -8.14
N LYS A 447 -28.62 13.43 -7.86
CA LYS A 447 -28.77 12.33 -8.86
C LYS A 447 -29.41 12.78 -10.17
N ASP A 448 -30.41 13.67 -10.12
CA ASP A 448 -31.11 14.13 -11.33
C ASP A 448 -30.25 15.07 -12.18
N LEU A 449 -29.39 15.88 -11.54
CA LEU A 449 -28.41 16.75 -12.19
C LEU A 449 -27.23 15.95 -12.76
N LEU A 450 -26.85 14.88 -12.07
CA LEU A 450 -25.74 14.01 -12.46
C LEU A 450 -26.13 13.01 -13.56
N GLY A 451 -27.40 12.63 -13.65
CA GLY A 451 -27.88 11.59 -14.56
C GLY A 451 -27.20 10.25 -14.27
N SER A 452 -26.79 9.52 -15.32
CA SER A 452 -26.07 8.25 -15.16
C SER A 452 -24.73 8.41 -14.43
N GLY A 453 -24.11 9.60 -14.51
CA GLY A 453 -22.91 9.96 -13.75
C GLY A 453 -23.11 9.92 -12.23
N ALA A 454 -24.35 9.91 -11.73
CA ALA A 454 -24.63 9.77 -10.31
C ALA A 454 -24.09 8.46 -9.73
N ASN A 455 -23.88 7.43 -10.56
CA ASN A 455 -23.31 6.17 -10.10
C ASN A 455 -21.80 6.23 -9.81
N GLU A 456 -21.16 7.38 -10.01
CA GLU A 456 -19.71 7.55 -9.90
C GLU A 456 -19.36 8.42 -8.71
N LEU A 457 -18.60 7.89 -7.75
CA LEU A 457 -18.27 8.65 -6.55
C LEU A 457 -17.52 9.95 -6.89
N PHE A 458 -16.50 9.90 -7.74
CA PHE A 458 -15.76 11.13 -8.11
C PHE A 458 -16.67 12.22 -8.69
N ALA A 459 -17.72 11.85 -9.44
CA ALA A 459 -18.66 12.81 -10.02
C ALA A 459 -19.55 13.46 -8.96
N GLN A 460 -19.92 12.71 -7.93
CA GLN A 460 -20.63 13.24 -6.76
C GLN A 460 -19.77 14.22 -5.98
N PHE A 461 -18.49 13.89 -5.73
CA PHE A 461 -17.52 14.82 -5.15
C PHE A 461 -17.45 16.13 -5.95
N PHE A 462 -17.28 16.04 -7.28
CA PHE A 462 -17.18 17.21 -8.15
C PHE A 462 -18.45 18.06 -8.13
N MET A 463 -19.63 17.42 -8.15
CA MET A 463 -20.89 18.14 -8.10
C MET A 463 -21.10 18.84 -6.76
N ARG A 464 -20.74 18.20 -5.63
CA ARG A 464 -20.79 18.83 -4.32
C ARG A 464 -19.87 20.05 -4.27
N ILE A 465 -18.61 19.91 -4.70
CA ILE A 465 -17.65 21.02 -4.78
C ILE A 465 -18.22 22.16 -5.61
N TYR A 466 -18.71 21.86 -6.81
CA TYR A 466 -19.23 22.87 -7.74
C TYR A 466 -20.49 23.58 -7.22
N LYS A 467 -21.41 22.85 -6.58
CA LYS A 467 -22.70 23.40 -6.11
C LYS A 467 -22.60 24.10 -4.77
N GLU A 468 -21.84 23.56 -3.84
CA GLU A 468 -21.80 24.04 -2.45
C GLU A 468 -20.58 24.91 -2.17
N LEU A 469 -19.48 24.70 -2.90
CA LEU A 469 -18.23 25.45 -2.77
C LEU A 469 -17.92 26.33 -4.01
N ASN A 470 -18.96 26.75 -4.73
CA ASN A 470 -18.84 27.59 -5.93
C ASN A 470 -17.90 28.78 -5.72
N GLY A 471 -16.97 28.97 -6.65
CA GLY A 471 -15.96 30.03 -6.66
C GLY A 471 -14.55 29.54 -6.28
N CYS A 472 -14.40 28.32 -5.79
CA CYS A 472 -13.09 27.73 -5.48
C CYS A 472 -12.35 27.22 -6.74
N ILE A 473 -11.06 26.94 -6.58
CA ILE A 473 -10.28 26.16 -7.54
C ILE A 473 -10.42 24.67 -7.20
N MET A 474 -10.74 23.84 -8.18
CA MET A 474 -10.78 22.39 -8.03
C MET A 474 -9.63 21.76 -8.81
N ALA A 475 -8.68 21.16 -8.10
CA ALA A 475 -7.52 20.47 -8.65
C ALA A 475 -7.63 18.97 -8.35
N SER A 476 -7.87 18.16 -9.38
CA SER A 476 -8.36 16.79 -9.16
C SER A 476 -7.73 15.74 -10.05
N PHE A 477 -7.36 14.61 -9.45
CA PHE A 477 -7.09 13.36 -10.17
C PHE A 477 -8.41 12.61 -10.43
N SER A 478 -8.72 12.26 -11.68
CA SER A 478 -9.94 11.51 -11.97
C SER A 478 -9.90 10.75 -13.30
N LYS A 479 -10.83 9.80 -13.45
CA LYS A 479 -11.16 9.22 -14.77
C LYS A 479 -11.75 10.32 -15.66
N LEU A 480 -11.36 10.36 -16.94
CA LEU A 480 -11.77 11.42 -17.88
C LEU A 480 -13.19 11.28 -18.48
N LYS A 481 -13.95 10.25 -18.08
CA LYS A 481 -15.28 9.97 -18.65
C LYS A 481 -16.30 11.09 -18.47
N TYR A 482 -16.13 11.96 -17.46
CA TYR A 482 -17.00 13.12 -17.28
C TYR A 482 -16.89 14.15 -18.41
N LEU A 483 -15.75 14.20 -19.12
CA LEU A 483 -15.51 15.11 -20.23
C LEU A 483 -16.10 14.60 -21.55
N ASN A 484 -16.06 13.29 -21.81
CA ASN A 484 -16.32 12.73 -23.15
C ASN A 484 -17.44 11.69 -23.22
N SER A 485 -17.85 11.07 -22.11
CA SER A 485 -18.86 10.00 -22.14
C SER A 485 -20.26 10.54 -22.34
N SER A 486 -21.10 9.78 -23.05
CA SER A 486 -22.54 10.04 -23.16
C SER A 486 -23.27 9.97 -21.81
N ASN A 487 -22.78 9.15 -20.87
CA ASN A 487 -23.36 9.00 -19.53
C ASN A 487 -23.27 10.27 -18.68
N PHE A 488 -22.43 11.22 -19.10
CA PHE A 488 -22.14 12.47 -18.39
C PHE A 488 -22.67 13.72 -19.12
N LYS A 489 -23.61 13.56 -20.08
CA LYS A 489 -24.24 14.71 -20.76
C LYS A 489 -24.88 15.69 -19.76
N LYS A 490 -25.75 15.19 -18.88
CA LYS A 490 -26.38 16.00 -17.81
C LYS A 490 -25.36 16.65 -16.88
N PHE A 491 -24.32 15.91 -16.47
CA PHE A 491 -23.22 16.47 -15.68
C PHE A 491 -22.60 17.70 -16.37
N ARG A 492 -22.30 17.62 -17.67
CA ARG A 492 -21.69 18.73 -18.44
C ARG A 492 -22.65 19.88 -18.76
N GLU A 493 -23.96 19.67 -18.67
CA GLU A 493 -24.95 20.77 -18.74
C GLU A 493 -24.84 21.66 -17.50
N ILE A 494 -24.48 21.08 -16.35
CA ILE A 494 -24.40 21.79 -15.07
C ILE A 494 -22.97 22.25 -14.75
N PHE A 495 -21.98 21.36 -14.86
CA PHE A 495 -20.59 21.63 -14.54
C PHE A 495 -19.95 22.45 -15.67
N LYS A 496 -19.92 23.77 -15.49
CA LYS A 496 -19.39 24.77 -16.43
C LYS A 496 -18.11 25.44 -15.93
N ALA A 497 -17.36 24.73 -15.10
CA ALA A 497 -16.07 25.22 -14.59
C ALA A 497 -15.09 25.48 -15.75
N LYS A 498 -14.28 26.53 -15.61
CA LYS A 498 -13.28 26.90 -16.60
C LYS A 498 -12.02 26.06 -16.41
N PHE A 499 -11.57 25.38 -17.46
CA PHE A 499 -10.30 24.67 -17.45
C PHE A 499 -9.14 25.67 -17.34
N LEU A 500 -8.20 25.42 -16.44
CA LEU A 500 -7.00 26.23 -16.29
C LEU A 500 -5.79 25.48 -16.84
N GLU A 501 -5.48 24.31 -16.28
CA GLU A 501 -4.30 23.52 -16.63
C GLU A 501 -4.50 22.04 -16.28
N GLY A 502 -3.65 21.17 -16.83
CA GLY A 502 -3.64 19.77 -16.43
C GLY A 502 -2.82 18.82 -17.31
N PHE A 503 -2.70 17.57 -16.87
CA PHE A 503 -1.99 16.51 -17.59
C PHE A 503 -2.71 15.17 -17.47
N MET A 504 -2.33 14.20 -18.32
CA MET A 504 -2.86 12.84 -18.31
C MET A 504 -1.74 11.83 -18.14
N VAL A 505 -2.03 10.73 -17.45
CA VAL A 505 -1.11 9.60 -17.26
C VAL A 505 -1.84 8.26 -17.41
N PRO A 506 -1.11 7.18 -17.75
CA PRO A 506 -1.66 5.83 -17.72
C PRO A 506 -2.16 5.43 -16.33
N ALA A 507 -3.33 4.81 -16.22
CA ALA A 507 -3.90 4.40 -14.94
C ALA A 507 -3.04 3.37 -14.18
N ASP A 508 -2.35 2.49 -14.91
CA ASP A 508 -1.43 1.48 -14.35
C ASP A 508 -0.13 2.08 -13.77
N SER A 509 0.07 3.39 -13.90
CA SER A 509 1.09 4.12 -13.16
C SER A 509 0.68 4.46 -11.72
N PHE A 510 -0.60 4.29 -11.35
CA PHE A 510 -1.07 4.38 -9.97
C PHE A 510 -1.07 3.00 -9.32
N ASP A 511 -0.63 2.95 -8.07
CA ASP A 511 -0.56 1.71 -7.32
C ASP A 511 -1.96 1.06 -7.21
N ASN A 512 -2.04 -0.23 -7.53
CA ASN A 512 -3.24 -1.06 -7.41
C ASN A 512 -4.43 -0.66 -8.31
N VAL A 513 -4.22 0.20 -9.32
CA VAL A 513 -5.23 0.45 -10.35
C VAL A 513 -5.09 -0.57 -11.47
N LYS A 514 -6.14 -1.36 -11.72
CA LYS A 514 -6.19 -2.33 -12.83
C LYS A 514 -6.88 -1.70 -14.04
N GLY A 515 -6.24 -1.75 -15.21
CA GLY A 515 -6.83 -1.43 -16.50
C GLY A 515 -6.06 -0.37 -17.31
N GLN A 516 -6.33 -0.34 -18.61
CA GLN A 516 -5.71 0.60 -19.54
C GLN A 516 -6.67 1.75 -19.84
N PHE A 517 -6.62 2.78 -19.00
CA PHE A 517 -7.36 4.03 -19.21
C PHE A 517 -6.51 5.21 -18.72
N PRO A 518 -6.75 6.44 -19.20
CA PRO A 518 -6.05 7.60 -18.68
C PRO A 518 -6.67 8.09 -17.36
N ILE A 519 -5.82 8.48 -16.42
CA ILE A 519 -6.17 9.32 -15.27
C ILE A 519 -5.67 10.73 -15.60
N GLY A 520 -6.54 11.73 -15.43
CA GLY A 520 -6.18 13.14 -15.60
C GLY A 520 -6.03 13.84 -14.26
N PHE A 521 -4.97 14.63 -14.10
CA PHE A 521 -4.91 15.71 -13.12
C PHE A 521 -5.34 17.00 -13.80
N LEU A 522 -6.52 17.52 -13.46
CA LEU A 522 -7.08 18.71 -14.11
C LEU A 522 -7.44 19.77 -13.06
N VAL A 523 -7.08 21.01 -13.37
CA VAL A 523 -7.32 22.21 -12.56
C VAL A 523 -8.45 23.02 -13.19
N TRP A 524 -9.47 23.31 -12.39
CA TRP A 524 -10.68 23.99 -12.81
C TRP A 524 -10.95 25.19 -11.91
N ASP A 525 -11.32 26.32 -12.49
CA ASP A 525 -11.97 27.42 -11.78
C ASP A 525 -13.48 27.17 -11.78
N THR A 526 -14.06 27.00 -10.59
CA THR A 526 -15.49 26.67 -10.44
C THR A 526 -16.40 27.89 -10.45
N ALA A 527 -15.85 29.12 -10.46
CA ALA A 527 -16.64 30.33 -10.51
C ALA A 527 -17.57 30.30 -11.73
N THR A 528 -18.88 30.33 -11.46
CA THR A 528 -19.87 30.43 -12.53
C THR A 528 -19.72 31.80 -13.21
N PRO A 529 -19.63 31.88 -14.56
CA PRO A 529 -19.71 33.15 -15.26
C PRO A 529 -21.00 33.88 -14.86
N PRO A 530 -20.99 35.23 -14.72
CA PRO A 530 -22.25 35.96 -14.56
C PRO A 530 -23.20 35.64 -15.73
N PRO A 531 -24.52 35.55 -15.47
CA PRO A 531 -25.51 35.19 -16.48
C PRO A 531 -25.53 36.13 -17.69
#